data_AF-A0A1I1YRI1-F1
#
_entry.id   AF-A0A1I1YRI1-F1
#
_cell.length_a   1.000
_cell.length_b   1.000
_cell.length_c   1.000
_cell.angle_alpha   90.00
_cell.angle_beta   90.00
_cell.angle_gamma   90.00
#
_symmetry.space_group_name_H-M   'P 1'
#
loop_
_entity.id
_entity.type
_entity.pdbx_description
1 polymer ?
#
loop_
_entity_poly.entity_id
_entity_poly.type
_entity_poly.pdbx_seq_one_letter_code
_entity_poly.pdbx_strand_id
1 'polypeptide(L)'
;MTINEKQDEIIEEFDLFDDQLDKTQYIIDLGKKLPPMPESRKIDANRIMGCQSKVWVEGELKDDKLYFYGDSEQTAQISKGLVGLLIRVLSGEKPEDIAKADLYFIPRVGMGNLITSLRAGGLASMIERMKAYGRAYSVSENSH
;
A
#
# COMPACT_ATOMS: atom_id res chain seq x y z
N MET A 1 -11.78 4.81 -11.62
CA MET A 1 -10.58 5.62 -11.36
C MET A 1 -9.38 4.77 -11.64
N THR A 2 -8.42 5.28 -12.39
CA THR A 2 -7.12 4.69 -12.66
C THR A 2 -6.17 4.87 -11.48
N ILE A 3 -5.00 4.22 -11.52
CA ILE A 3 -3.92 4.44 -10.56
C ILE A 3 -3.53 5.93 -10.48
N ASN A 4 -3.40 6.62 -11.62
CA ASN A 4 -2.98 8.02 -11.63
C ASN A 4 -4.04 8.95 -11.03
N GLU A 5 -5.32 8.74 -11.37
CA GLU A 5 -6.41 9.53 -10.77
C GLU A 5 -6.44 9.36 -9.24
N LYS A 6 -6.24 8.14 -8.74
CA LYS A 6 -6.14 7.89 -7.29
C LYS A 6 -4.93 8.56 -6.65
N GLN A 7 -3.81 8.64 -7.35
CA GLN A 7 -2.62 9.35 -6.88
C GLN A 7 -2.86 10.85 -6.78
N ASP A 8 -3.51 11.44 -7.77
CA ASP A 8 -3.85 12.86 -7.79
C ASP A 8 -4.81 13.22 -6.65
N GLU A 9 -5.84 12.41 -6.40
CA GLU A 9 -6.73 12.57 -5.24
C GLU A 9 -5.95 12.54 -3.91
N ILE A 10 -5.02 11.60 -3.75
CA ILE A 10 -4.18 11.53 -2.55
C ILE A 10 -3.35 12.81 -2.40
N ILE A 11 -2.76 13.31 -3.48
CA ILE A 11 -1.96 14.55 -3.42
C ILE A 11 -2.84 15.72 -2.98
N GLU A 12 -4.01 15.88 -3.59
CA GLU A 12 -4.96 16.93 -3.27
C GLU A 12 -5.40 16.87 -1.80
N GLU A 13 -5.70 15.67 -1.27
CA GLU A 13 -6.04 15.49 0.14
C GLU A 13 -4.89 15.85 1.09
N PHE A 14 -3.65 15.49 0.72
CA PHE A 14 -2.48 15.84 1.53
C PHE A 14 -2.16 17.34 1.48
N ASP A 15 -2.51 18.03 0.40
CA ASP A 15 -2.33 19.47 0.23
C ASP A 15 -3.32 20.29 1.09
N LEU A 16 -4.39 19.67 1.60
CA LEU A 16 -5.31 20.30 2.56
C LEU A 16 -4.73 20.44 3.96
N PHE A 17 -3.63 19.75 4.28
CA PHE A 17 -2.99 19.80 5.59
C PHE A 17 -1.75 20.69 5.57
N ASP A 18 -1.74 21.69 6.45
CA ASP A 18 -0.61 22.62 6.59
C ASP A 18 0.51 22.03 7.47
N ASP A 19 0.18 21.13 8.39
CA ASP A 19 1.15 20.59 9.35
C ASP A 19 1.46 19.08 9.15
N GLN A 20 2.60 18.68 9.68
CA GLN A 20 3.13 17.31 9.55
C GLN A 20 2.37 16.30 10.42
N LEU A 21 1.82 16.75 11.55
CA LEU A 21 1.13 15.90 12.50
C LEU A 21 -0.21 15.44 11.91
N ASP A 22 -0.95 16.35 11.29
CA ASP A 22 -2.20 16.09 10.60
C ASP A 22 -2.02 15.13 9.43
N LYS A 23 -0.97 15.33 8.61
CA LYS A 23 -0.60 14.38 7.54
C LYS A 23 -0.30 12.98 8.09
N THR A 24 0.38 12.92 9.23
CA THR A 24 0.68 11.65 9.91
C THR A 24 -0.58 10.99 10.47
N GLN A 25 -1.47 11.79 11.06
CA GLN A 25 -2.75 11.32 11.58
C GLN A 25 -3.65 10.81 10.46
N TYR A 26 -3.65 11.49 9.32
CA TYR A 26 -4.34 11.05 8.12
C TYR A 26 -3.87 9.67 7.64
N ILE A 27 -2.55 9.44 7.58
CA ILE A 27 -1.97 8.13 7.29
C ILE A 27 -2.48 7.07 8.27
N ILE A 28 -2.44 7.35 9.57
CA ILE A 28 -2.94 6.42 10.60
C ILE A 28 -4.43 6.09 10.39
N ASP A 29 -5.24 7.09 10.06
CA ASP A 29 -6.68 6.92 9.86
C ASP A 29 -7.02 6.12 8.61
N LEU A 30 -6.23 6.23 7.54
CA LEU A 30 -6.32 5.32 6.39
C LEU A 30 -6.10 3.86 6.82
N GLY A 31 -5.12 3.63 7.69
CA GLY A 31 -4.87 2.30 8.25
C GLY A 31 -6.04 1.77 9.07
N LYS A 32 -6.70 2.62 9.87
CA LYS A 32 -7.88 2.23 10.68
C LYS A 32 -9.10 1.87 9.82
N LYS A 33 -9.23 2.45 8.63
CA LYS A 33 -10.32 2.19 7.68
C LYS A 33 -10.15 0.88 6.91
N LEU A 34 -8.98 0.22 6.99
CA LEU A 34 -8.77 -1.05 6.31
C LEU A 34 -9.71 -2.13 6.85
N PRO A 35 -10.31 -2.95 5.97
CA PRO A 35 -11.01 -4.15 6.39
C PRO A 35 -10.11 -5.04 7.25
N PRO A 36 -10.64 -5.66 8.32
CA PRO A 36 -9.85 -6.54 9.16
C PRO A 36 -9.34 -7.73 8.35
N MET A 37 -8.04 -8.01 8.48
CA MET A 37 -7.43 -9.20 7.91
C MET A 37 -7.63 -10.39 8.85
N PRO A 38 -8.25 -11.50 8.41
CA PRO A 38 -8.40 -12.71 9.21
C PRO A 38 -7.04 -13.22 9.73
N GLU A 39 -6.99 -13.71 10.97
CA GLU A 39 -5.76 -14.25 11.57
C GLU A 39 -5.16 -15.40 10.73
N SER A 40 -6.00 -16.19 10.05
CA SER A 40 -5.55 -17.26 9.13
C SER A 40 -4.77 -16.74 7.93
N ARG A 41 -4.89 -15.46 7.58
CA ARG A 41 -4.16 -14.81 6.48
C ARG A 41 -2.90 -14.07 6.97
N LYS A 42 -2.70 -13.90 8.28
CA LYS A 42 -1.51 -13.31 8.90
C LYS A 42 -0.35 -14.30 9.02
N ILE A 43 -0.07 -15.01 7.93
CA ILE A 43 0.99 -16.01 7.82
C ILE A 43 2.26 -15.41 7.22
N ASP A 44 3.39 -16.07 7.42
CA ASP A 44 4.68 -15.59 6.90
C ASP A 44 4.70 -15.44 5.37
N ALA A 45 3.90 -16.23 4.64
CA ALA A 45 3.78 -16.12 3.18
C ALA A 45 3.22 -14.76 2.73
N ASN A 46 2.37 -14.12 3.55
CA ASN A 46 1.79 -12.80 3.29
C ASN A 46 2.59 -11.67 3.97
N ARG A 47 3.67 -12.00 4.70
CA ARG A 47 4.45 -11.03 5.46
C ARG A 47 5.41 -10.27 4.55
N ILE A 48 5.51 -8.97 4.80
CA ILE A 48 6.48 -8.09 4.15
C ILE A 48 7.80 -8.15 4.92
N MET A 49 8.85 -8.63 4.26
CA MET A 49 10.20 -8.70 4.81
C MET A 49 10.91 -7.34 4.68
N GLY A 50 11.77 -7.01 5.64
CA GLY A 50 12.49 -5.72 5.67
C GLY A 50 11.77 -4.59 6.42
N CYS A 51 10.52 -4.81 6.86
CA CYS A 51 9.87 -3.94 7.83
C CYS A 51 10.33 -4.29 9.25
N GLN A 52 10.63 -3.27 10.07
CA GLN A 52 10.94 -3.47 11.50
C GLN A 52 9.75 -4.09 12.24
N SER A 53 8.55 -3.54 12.00
CA SER A 53 7.28 -4.10 12.47
C SER A 53 6.72 -5.12 11.49
N LYS A 54 5.96 -6.09 11.99
CA LYS A 54 5.24 -7.02 11.13
C LYS A 54 4.13 -6.30 10.36
N VAL A 55 4.17 -6.46 9.05
CA VAL A 55 3.14 -6.00 8.11
C VAL A 55 2.82 -7.17 7.18
N TRP A 56 1.53 -7.37 6.93
CA TRP A 56 1.03 -8.39 6.00
C TRP A 56 0.28 -7.72 4.87
N VAL A 57 0.47 -8.25 3.65
CA VAL A 57 -0.31 -7.93 2.47
C VAL A 57 -0.62 -9.20 1.71
N GLU A 58 -1.87 -9.33 1.31
CA GLU A 58 -2.34 -10.40 0.44
C GLU A 58 -3.03 -9.78 -0.78
N GLY A 59 -2.70 -10.28 -1.97
CA GLY A 59 -3.37 -9.94 -3.22
C GLY A 59 -4.34 -11.06 -3.62
N GLU A 60 -5.54 -10.69 -4.08
CA GLU A 60 -6.56 -11.59 -4.58
C GLU A 60 -7.04 -11.10 -5.94
N LEU A 61 -6.92 -11.92 -6.98
CA LEU A 61 -7.42 -11.61 -8.32
C LEU A 61 -8.93 -11.89 -8.39
N LYS A 62 -9.73 -10.90 -8.80
CA LYS A 62 -11.18 -11.00 -9.04
C LYS A 62 -11.52 -10.21 -10.29
N ASP A 63 -12.23 -10.82 -11.24
CA ASP A 63 -12.71 -10.16 -12.46
C ASP A 63 -11.57 -9.36 -13.16
N ASP A 64 -10.42 -10.01 -13.36
CA ASP A 64 -9.19 -9.48 -13.97
C ASP A 64 -8.55 -8.28 -13.25
N LYS A 65 -8.97 -8.04 -12.01
CA LYS A 65 -8.48 -6.96 -11.15
C LYS A 65 -7.91 -7.53 -9.87
N LEU A 66 -6.77 -6.97 -9.47
CA LEU A 66 -6.07 -7.38 -8.27
C LEU A 66 -6.52 -6.50 -7.09
N TYR A 67 -7.05 -7.15 -6.06
CA TYR A 67 -7.48 -6.52 -4.82
C TYR A 67 -6.53 -6.86 -3.69
N PHE A 68 -6.24 -5.89 -2.83
CA PHE A 68 -5.31 -6.08 -1.73
C PHE A 68 -5.99 -5.98 -0.37
N TYR A 69 -5.56 -6.85 0.54
CA TYR A 69 -5.85 -6.81 1.96
C TYR A 69 -4.53 -6.59 2.70
N GLY A 70 -4.55 -5.83 3.80
CA GLY A 70 -3.34 -5.61 4.58
C GLY A 70 -3.62 -5.31 6.03
N ASP A 71 -2.65 -5.64 6.87
CA ASP A 71 -2.68 -5.36 8.30
C ASP A 71 -1.25 -5.23 8.84
N SER A 72 -1.12 -4.78 10.09
CA SER A 72 0.15 -4.76 10.81
C SER A 72 -0.02 -5.31 12.22
N GLU A 73 1.10 -5.51 12.92
CA GLU A 73 1.04 -5.66 14.37
C GLU A 73 0.43 -4.42 15.04
N GLN A 74 -0.16 -4.60 16.22
CA GLN A 74 -0.99 -3.60 16.89
C GLN A 74 -0.24 -2.29 17.21
N THR A 75 1.07 -2.37 17.45
CA THR A 75 1.94 -1.22 17.75
C THR A 75 2.36 -0.43 16.51
N ALA A 76 2.11 -0.94 15.30
CA ALA A 76 2.64 -0.40 14.05
C ALA A 76 1.63 0.41 13.23
N GLN A 77 0.91 1.33 13.90
CA GLN A 77 -0.19 2.10 13.30
C GLN A 77 0.22 2.88 12.04
N ILE A 78 1.40 3.52 12.04
CA ILE A 78 1.90 4.24 10.86
C ILE A 78 2.17 3.25 9.71
N SER A 79 2.76 2.09 9.99
CA SER A 79 2.98 1.06 8.98
C SER A 79 1.67 0.54 8.39
N LYS A 80 0.63 0.37 9.22
CA LYS A 80 -0.74 0.04 8.77
C LYS A 80 -1.32 1.15 7.88
N GLY A 81 -1.05 2.40 8.22
CA GLY A 81 -1.44 3.55 7.42
C GLY A 81 -0.77 3.58 6.05
N LEU A 82 0.55 3.36 6.01
CA LEU A 82 1.32 3.34 4.76
C LEU A 82 0.86 2.23 3.82
N VAL A 83 0.65 1.01 4.34
CA VAL A 83 0.08 -0.06 3.51
C VAL A 83 -1.34 0.26 3.07
N GLY A 84 -2.14 0.91 3.93
CA GLY A 84 -3.50 1.34 3.56
C GLY A 84 -3.52 2.38 2.44
N LEU A 85 -2.57 3.31 2.44
CA LEU A 85 -2.38 4.28 1.38
C LEU A 85 -2.05 3.60 0.05
N LEU A 86 -1.13 2.64 0.06
CA LEU A 86 -0.79 1.85 -1.13
C LEU A 86 -1.97 0.99 -1.63
N ILE A 87 -2.72 0.38 -0.72
CA ILE A 87 -3.94 -0.39 -1.05
C ILE A 87 -4.96 0.52 -1.72
N ARG A 88 -5.18 1.74 -1.22
CA ARG A 88 -6.11 2.71 -1.84
C ARG A 88 -5.72 3.04 -3.28
N VAL A 89 -4.42 3.21 -3.55
CA VAL A 89 -3.91 3.56 -4.89
C VAL A 89 -3.94 2.36 -5.85
N LEU A 90 -3.50 1.18 -5.39
CA LEU A 90 -3.22 0.04 -6.27
C LEU A 90 -4.37 -0.98 -6.38
N SER A 91 -5.29 -1.03 -5.43
CA SER A 91 -6.35 -2.05 -5.41
C SER A 91 -7.41 -1.79 -6.49
N GLY A 92 -7.94 -2.86 -7.08
CA GLY A 92 -8.99 -2.82 -8.10
C GLY A 92 -8.50 -2.46 -9.51
N GLU A 93 -7.21 -2.67 -9.76
CA GLU A 93 -6.53 -2.39 -11.04
C GLU A 93 -6.01 -3.68 -11.67
N LYS A 94 -5.66 -3.63 -12.96
CA LYS A 94 -5.09 -4.79 -13.63
C LYS A 94 -3.71 -5.13 -13.06
N PRO A 95 -3.35 -6.43 -12.99
CA PRO A 95 -2.03 -6.85 -12.51
C PRO A 95 -0.86 -6.16 -13.23
N GLU A 96 -0.97 -5.97 -14.55
CA GLU A 96 0.04 -5.28 -15.35
C GLU A 96 0.22 -3.82 -14.98
N ASP A 97 -0.89 -3.10 -14.76
CA ASP A 97 -0.86 -1.68 -14.40
C ASP A 97 -0.22 -1.50 -13.03
N ILE A 98 -0.54 -2.40 -12.08
CA ILE A 98 0.10 -2.41 -10.75
C ILE A 98 1.59 -2.71 -10.86
N ALA A 99 1.99 -3.68 -11.69
CA ALA A 99 3.40 -4.04 -11.86
C ALA A 99 4.24 -2.89 -12.43
N LYS A 100 3.65 -2.08 -13.33
CA LYS A 100 4.31 -0.98 -14.04
C LYS A 100 4.07 0.39 -13.38
N ALA A 101 3.23 0.47 -12.35
CA ALA A 101 2.82 1.72 -11.71
C ALA A 101 4.02 2.58 -11.27
N ASP A 102 4.03 3.83 -11.69
CA ASP A 102 4.92 4.85 -11.14
C ASP A 102 4.20 5.59 -10.01
N LEU A 103 4.74 5.49 -8.79
CA LEU A 103 4.10 5.99 -7.57
C LEU A 103 4.60 7.40 -7.23
N TYR A 104 4.34 8.35 -8.13
CA TYR A 104 4.78 9.74 -7.99
C TYR A 104 4.13 10.49 -6.81
N PHE A 105 3.02 10.00 -6.26
CA PHE A 105 2.41 10.64 -5.09
C PHE A 105 3.36 10.64 -3.88
N ILE A 106 4.22 9.62 -3.72
CA ILE A 106 5.11 9.46 -2.57
C ILE A 106 6.04 10.67 -2.37
N PRO A 107 6.84 11.08 -3.37
CA PRO A 107 7.65 12.29 -3.24
C PRO A 107 6.79 13.56 -3.19
N ARG A 108 5.62 13.59 -3.84
CA ARG A 108 4.76 14.79 -3.92
C ARG A 108 4.11 15.14 -2.59
N VAL A 109 3.66 14.14 -1.82
CA VAL A 109 3.12 14.36 -0.46
C VAL A 109 4.22 14.61 0.58
N GLY A 110 5.48 14.64 0.18
CA GLY A 110 6.61 14.86 1.07
C GLY A 110 6.82 13.70 2.06
N MET A 111 6.54 12.45 1.64
CA MET A 111 6.54 11.28 2.52
C MET A 111 7.84 11.12 3.32
N GLY A 112 8.99 11.50 2.76
CA GLY A 112 10.28 11.46 3.44
C GLY A 112 10.37 12.34 4.70
N ASN A 113 9.56 13.40 4.79
CA ASN A 113 9.47 14.22 6.00
C ASN A 113 8.52 13.61 7.03
N LEU A 114 7.52 12.82 6.59
CA LEU A 114 6.50 12.23 7.46
C LEU A 114 7.00 10.99 8.22
N ILE A 115 8.01 10.31 7.69
CA ILE A 115 8.44 9.00 8.20
C ILE A 115 9.94 8.95 8.51
N THR A 116 10.32 8.10 9.46
CA THR A 116 11.73 7.86 9.79
C THR A 116 12.42 7.04 8.70
N SER A 117 13.76 7.06 8.65
CA SER A 117 14.53 6.30 7.66
C SER A 117 14.21 4.79 7.67
N LEU A 118 13.92 4.24 8.84
CA LEU A 118 13.47 2.83 8.99
C LEU A 118 12.13 2.57 8.30
N ARG A 119 11.19 3.51 8.39
CA ARG A 119 9.87 3.40 7.75
C ARG A 119 9.95 3.63 6.25
N ALA A 120 10.90 4.44 5.77
CA ALA A 120 11.17 4.58 4.34
C ALA A 120 11.62 3.26 3.71
N GLY A 121 12.51 2.51 4.38
CA GLY A 121 12.87 1.16 3.95
C GLY A 121 11.67 0.20 3.93
N GLY A 122 10.85 0.24 4.99
CA GLY A 122 9.61 -0.54 5.04
C GLY A 122 8.62 -0.21 3.92
N LEU A 123 8.44 1.08 3.60
CA LEU A 123 7.58 1.53 2.50
C LEU A 123 8.06 0.99 1.15
N ALA A 124 9.37 1.03 0.88
CA ALA A 124 9.95 0.46 -0.33
C ALA A 124 9.66 -1.05 -0.44
N SER A 125 9.83 -1.81 0.66
CA SER A 125 9.48 -3.22 0.71
C SER A 125 7.98 -3.47 0.44
N MET A 126 7.09 -2.60 0.92
CA MET A 126 5.66 -2.72 0.65
C MET A 126 5.34 -2.53 -0.84
N ILE A 127 5.92 -1.50 -1.47
CA ILE A 127 5.75 -1.23 -2.90
C ILE A 127 6.22 -2.41 -3.73
N GLU A 128 7.42 -2.92 -3.46
CA GLU A 128 7.96 -4.06 -4.19
C GLU A 128 7.12 -5.33 -4.01
N ARG A 129 6.60 -5.57 -2.81
CA ARG A 129 5.71 -6.71 -2.57
C ARG A 129 4.42 -6.61 -3.38
N MET A 130 3.79 -5.44 -3.42
CA MET A 130 2.54 -5.23 -4.18
C MET A 130 2.77 -5.30 -5.69
N LYS A 131 3.87 -4.71 -6.20
CA LYS A 131 4.29 -4.86 -7.60
C LYS A 131 4.61 -6.31 -7.96
N ALA A 132 5.19 -7.08 -7.04
CA ALA A 132 5.45 -8.50 -7.24
C ALA A 132 4.16 -9.32 -7.40
N TYR A 133 3.10 -9.00 -6.65
CA TYR A 133 1.78 -9.59 -6.91
C TYR A 133 1.26 -9.22 -8.31
N GLY A 134 1.38 -7.95 -8.71
CA GLY A 134 1.03 -7.53 -10.07
C GLY A 134 1.76 -8.34 -11.16
N ARG A 135 3.08 -8.51 -11.00
CA ARG A 135 3.88 -9.35 -11.92
C ARG A 135 3.43 -10.81 -11.91
N ALA A 136 3.22 -11.41 -10.74
CA ALA A 136 2.82 -12.82 -10.62
C ALA A 136 1.47 -13.08 -11.31
N TYR A 137 0.48 -12.20 -11.12
CA TYR A 137 -0.84 -12.34 -11.72
C TYR A 137 -0.92 -11.88 -13.18
N SER A 138 0.02 -11.07 -13.67
CA SER A 138 0.10 -10.72 -15.10
C SER A 138 0.57 -11.89 -15.97
N VAL A 139 1.37 -12.81 -15.41
CA VAL A 139 1.89 -13.98 -16.15
C VAL A 139 0.86 -15.09 -16.26
N SER A 140 -0.08 -15.19 -15.31
CA SER A 140 -1.13 -16.22 -15.33
C SER A 140 -2.16 -16.04 -16.45
N GLU A 141 -2.33 -14.83 -17.01
CA GLU A 141 -3.22 -14.61 -18.17
C GLU A 141 -2.62 -15.09 -19.50
N ASN A 142 -1.31 -15.32 -19.58
CA ASN A 142 -0.63 -15.76 -20.82
C ASN A 142 -0.45 -17.29 -20.91
N SER A 143 -1.08 -18.07 -20.04
CA SER A 143 -0.92 -19.54 -19.97
C SER A 143 -2.17 -20.35 -20.35
N HIS A 144 -3.17 -19.74 -20.99
CA HIS A 144 -4.38 -20.42 -21.48
C HIS A 144 -4.57 -20.22 -22.98
#